data_AF-A0A388MBR7-F1
#
_entry.id   AF-A0A388MBR7-F1
#
_cell.length_a   1.000
_cell.length_b   1.000
_cell.length_c   1.000
_cell.angle_alpha   90.00
_cell.angle_beta   90.00
_cell.angle_gamma   90.00
#
_symmetry.space_group_name_H-M   'P 1'
#
loop_
_entity.id
_entity.type
_entity.pdbx_description
1 polymer ?
#
loop_
_entity_poly.entity_id
_entity_poly.type
_entity_poly.pdbx_seq_one_letter_code
_entity_poly.pdbx_strand_id
1 'polypeptide(L)'
;MAATADDNAQASPKRPVTPPIPVQQADEPLLAFLKRLQLYSETTAAELSKWQEEEAARQQEIQRQLAEAEATRQQAAADAATAARLQQQQVEASQHQARYQATMDLARDEATHSRLLRRHYFQETEEREEPTEEESNKEGTGVLMENMLYTCNWQQRELLAMRQVFIHHETTLKALDKKIATLQPEINTLHAVSSQQQTLNDQLDTNVSMGLAQLSAAASTGSAVVDYSPTLTAQAKQLEEQINHVVASHGDISKFAGASTISNQL
;
A
#
# COMPACT_ATOMS: atom_id res chain seq x y z
N MET A 1 3.03 39.78 -0.92
CA MET A 1 3.96 40.35 -1.92
C MET A 1 4.97 39.28 -2.28
N ALA A 2 5.23 39.14 -3.58
CA ALA A 2 6.13 38.19 -4.25
C ALA A 2 5.65 36.72 -4.26
N ALA A 3 5.74 35.98 -5.36
CA ALA A 3 5.99 36.29 -6.77
C ALA A 3 5.73 34.99 -7.56
N THR A 4 5.25 35.16 -8.80
CA THR A 4 5.37 34.19 -9.91
C THR A 4 4.82 32.78 -9.67
N ALA A 5 3.50 32.65 -9.85
CA ALA A 5 2.97 31.41 -10.42
C ALA A 5 3.62 31.26 -11.80
N ASP A 6 4.49 30.26 -11.90
CA ASP A 6 5.29 29.95 -13.06
C ASP A 6 4.35 29.55 -14.21
N ASP A 7 4.02 30.53 -15.05
CA ASP A 7 3.24 30.39 -16.29
C ASP A 7 4.11 29.76 -17.40
N ASN A 8 4.90 28.76 -17.02
CA ASN A 8 5.77 28.00 -17.91
C ASN A 8 5.22 26.59 -18.05
N ALA A 9 3.92 26.50 -18.37
CA ALA A 9 3.42 25.35 -19.10
C ALA A 9 4.06 25.39 -20.48
N GLN A 10 5.31 24.89 -20.58
CA GLN A 10 5.98 24.60 -21.85
C GLN A 10 5.05 23.68 -22.62
N ALA A 11 4.22 24.27 -23.47
CA ALA A 11 3.35 23.54 -24.37
C ALA A 11 4.25 22.62 -25.19
N SER A 12 3.96 21.31 -25.16
CA SER A 12 4.74 20.33 -25.90
C SER A 12 4.90 20.80 -27.35
N PRO A 13 6.13 20.77 -27.91
CA PRO A 13 6.32 21.09 -29.31
C PRO A 13 5.36 20.23 -30.13
N LYS A 14 4.47 20.87 -30.89
CA LYS A 14 3.47 20.17 -31.69
C LYS A 14 4.21 19.26 -32.66
N ARG A 15 3.86 17.97 -32.64
CA ARG A 15 4.45 16.99 -33.56
C ARG A 15 4.33 17.52 -35.00
N PRO A 16 5.41 17.54 -35.79
CA PRO A 16 5.34 17.96 -37.18
C PRO A 16 4.29 17.12 -37.92
N VAL A 17 3.32 17.81 -38.53
CA VAL A 17 2.31 17.17 -39.39
C VAL A 17 2.90 17.09 -40.79
N THR A 18 2.99 15.89 -41.35
CA THR A 18 3.52 15.68 -42.71
C THR A 18 2.64 16.40 -43.74
N PRO A 19 3.15 17.44 -44.44
CA PRO A 19 2.35 18.18 -45.40
C PRO A 19 2.15 17.37 -46.69
N PRO A 20 1.02 17.47 -47.41
CA PRO A 20 0.78 16.69 -48.62
C PRO A 20 1.86 16.94 -49.69
N ILE A 21 2.29 15.89 -50.40
CA ILE A 21 3.33 15.97 -51.43
C ILE A 21 2.83 16.83 -52.60
N PRO A 22 3.51 17.94 -52.95
CA PRO A 22 3.09 18.79 -54.07
C PRO A 22 3.47 18.16 -55.42
N VAL A 23 2.47 17.71 -56.17
CA VAL A 23 2.61 17.32 -57.59
C VAL A 23 2.56 18.60 -58.44
N GLN A 24 3.58 18.85 -59.27
CA GLN A 24 3.67 20.14 -59.99
C GLN A 24 2.94 20.12 -61.35
N GLN A 25 2.97 19.04 -62.14
CA GLN A 25 2.34 18.96 -63.48
C GLN A 25 1.97 17.52 -63.85
N ALA A 26 0.98 17.34 -64.74
CA ALA A 26 0.50 16.02 -65.18
C ALA A 26 1.49 15.24 -66.07
N ASP A 27 2.45 15.93 -66.72
CA ASP A 27 3.42 15.35 -67.66
C ASP A 27 4.87 15.34 -67.12
N GLU A 28 5.05 15.36 -65.79
CA GLU A 28 6.37 15.42 -65.18
C GLU A 28 7.19 14.12 -65.45
N PRO A 29 8.46 14.21 -65.90
CA PRO A 29 9.29 13.03 -66.09
C PRO A 29 9.51 12.29 -64.77
N LEU A 30 9.32 10.98 -64.77
CA LEU A 30 9.35 10.10 -63.59
C LEU A 30 10.58 10.32 -62.68
N LEU A 31 11.75 10.60 -63.27
CA LEU A 31 12.99 10.84 -62.53
C LEU A 31 12.95 12.13 -61.70
N ALA A 32 12.27 13.18 -62.18
CA ALA A 32 12.13 14.46 -61.45
C ALA A 32 11.17 14.31 -60.27
N PHE A 33 10.08 13.57 -60.45
CA PHE A 33 9.16 13.22 -59.37
C PHE A 33 9.85 12.40 -58.27
N LEU A 34 10.63 11.38 -58.64
CA LEU A 34 11.35 10.53 -57.68
C LEU A 34 12.40 11.30 -56.87
N LYS A 35 13.19 12.18 -57.50
CA LYS A 35 14.17 13.02 -56.79
C LYS A 35 13.51 13.95 -55.78
N ARG A 36 12.35 14.50 -56.11
CA ARG A 36 11.58 15.36 -55.21
C ARG A 36 10.96 14.58 -54.07
N LEU A 37 10.42 13.39 -54.35
CA LEU A 37 9.88 12.50 -53.34
C LEU A 37 10.97 12.10 -52.33
N GLN A 38 12.18 11.81 -52.82
CA GLN A 38 13.34 11.54 -52.00
C GLN A 38 13.72 12.74 -51.13
N LEU A 39 13.82 13.94 -51.71
CA LEU A 39 14.14 15.15 -50.95
C LEU A 39 13.08 15.43 -49.87
N TYR A 40 11.80 15.28 -50.21
CA TYR A 40 10.69 15.44 -49.29
C TYR A 40 10.73 14.42 -48.13
N SER A 41 11.03 13.14 -48.43
CA SER A 41 11.14 12.11 -47.39
C SER A 41 12.35 12.35 -46.48
N GLU A 42 13.46 12.81 -47.04
CA GLU A 42 14.66 13.18 -46.26
C GLU A 42 14.38 14.41 -45.37
N THR A 43 13.71 15.45 -45.87
CA THR A 43 13.38 16.63 -45.06
C THR A 43 12.39 16.33 -43.94
N THR A 44 11.36 15.52 -44.22
CA THR A 44 10.36 15.14 -43.20
C THR A 44 10.94 14.18 -42.16
N ALA A 45 11.83 13.27 -42.57
CA ALA A 45 12.57 12.43 -41.63
C ALA A 45 13.52 13.24 -40.74
N ALA A 46 14.22 14.24 -41.30
CA ALA A 46 15.10 15.11 -40.52
C ALA A 46 14.34 15.96 -39.50
N GLU A 47 13.19 16.52 -39.87
CA GLU A 47 12.32 17.27 -38.95
C GLU A 47 11.75 16.37 -37.83
N LEU A 48 11.34 15.15 -38.17
CA LEU A 48 10.85 14.18 -37.18
C LEU A 48 11.96 13.75 -36.21
N SER A 49 13.19 13.52 -36.70
CA SER A 49 14.33 13.17 -35.87
C SER A 49 14.67 14.28 -34.87
N LYS A 50 14.71 15.54 -35.33
CA LYS A 50 14.94 16.70 -34.46
C LYS A 50 13.86 16.83 -33.38
N TRP A 51 12.60 16.67 -33.76
CA TRP A 51 11.50 16.71 -32.79
C TRP A 51 11.61 15.58 -31.74
N GLN A 52 12.01 14.37 -32.16
CA GLN A 52 12.23 13.26 -31.23
C GLN A 52 13.39 13.53 -30.25
N GLU A 53 14.49 14.11 -30.72
CA GLU A 53 15.62 14.52 -29.87
C GLU A 53 15.22 15.59 -28.86
N GLU A 54 14.48 16.61 -29.28
CA GLU A 54 13.97 17.67 -28.39
C GLU A 54 12.99 17.13 -27.35
N GLU A 55 12.08 16.23 -27.75
CA GLU A 55 11.16 15.56 -26.83
C GLU A 55 11.89 14.66 -25.82
N ALA A 56 12.92 13.94 -26.26
CA ALA A 56 13.75 13.12 -25.37
C ALA A 56 14.51 13.98 -24.36
N ALA A 57 15.11 15.10 -24.80
CA ALA A 57 15.80 16.04 -23.92
C ALA A 57 14.85 16.66 -22.88
N ARG A 58 13.63 17.02 -23.29
CA ARG A 58 12.59 17.55 -22.39
C ARG A 58 12.16 16.51 -21.35
N GLN A 59 11.94 15.26 -21.78
CA GLN A 59 11.62 14.17 -20.85
C GLN A 59 12.75 13.94 -19.83
N GLN A 60 14.00 14.00 -20.27
CA GLN A 60 15.16 13.87 -19.39
C GLN A 60 15.24 15.02 -18.37
N GLU A 61 14.96 16.26 -18.78
CA GLU A 61 14.93 17.40 -17.87
C GLU A 61 13.78 17.30 -16.86
N ILE A 62 12.59 16.86 -17.28
CA ILE A 62 11.47 16.59 -16.35
C ILE A 62 11.86 15.51 -15.34
N GLN A 63 12.49 14.42 -15.79
CA GLN A 63 12.98 13.37 -14.89
C GLN A 63 14.02 13.91 -13.90
N ARG A 64 14.92 14.77 -14.36
CA ARG A 64 15.92 15.43 -13.49
C ARG A 64 15.23 16.30 -12.43
N GLN A 65 14.25 17.11 -12.83
CA GLN A 65 13.50 17.97 -11.91
C GLN A 65 12.68 17.16 -10.91
N LEU A 66 12.04 16.06 -11.34
CA LEU A 66 11.33 15.15 -10.44
C LEU A 66 12.28 14.52 -9.44
N ALA A 67 13.46 14.07 -9.87
CA ALA A 67 14.48 13.51 -8.98
C ALA A 67 15.01 14.55 -7.98
N GLU A 68 15.21 15.80 -8.41
CA GLU A 68 15.64 16.90 -7.54
C GLU A 68 14.55 17.30 -6.54
N ALA A 69 13.29 17.36 -6.97
CA ALA A 69 12.14 17.60 -6.10
C ALA A 69 11.93 16.45 -5.10
N GLU A 70 12.17 15.20 -5.51
CA GLU A 70 12.10 14.05 -4.62
C GLU A 70 13.24 14.07 -3.60
N ALA A 71 14.48 14.38 -4.03
CA ALA A 71 15.63 14.50 -3.14
C ALA A 71 15.43 15.61 -2.09
N THR A 72 14.93 16.78 -2.50
CA THR A 72 14.61 17.87 -1.57
C THR A 72 13.49 17.50 -0.60
N ARG A 73 12.46 16.79 -1.06
CA ARG A 73 11.40 16.26 -0.18
C ARG A 73 11.93 15.24 0.82
N GLN A 74 12.80 14.32 0.37
CA GLN A 74 13.42 13.33 1.24
C GLN A 74 14.32 14.00 2.29
N GLN A 75 15.11 15.00 1.90
CA GLN A 75 15.93 15.78 2.82
C GLN A 75 15.07 16.50 3.86
N ALA A 76 14.01 17.21 3.44
CA ALA A 76 13.10 17.87 4.36
C ALA A 76 12.40 16.89 5.32
N ALA A 77 12.06 15.68 4.84
CA ALA A 77 11.50 14.63 5.68
C ALA A 77 12.53 14.10 6.69
N ALA A 78 13.79 13.93 6.29
CA ALA A 78 14.87 13.53 7.19
C ALA A 78 15.11 14.60 8.27
N ASP A 79 15.19 15.86 7.88
CA ASP A 79 15.36 16.98 8.81
C ASP A 79 14.17 17.08 9.78
N ALA A 80 12.94 16.95 9.29
CA ALA A 80 11.74 16.90 10.14
C ALA A 80 11.75 15.70 11.11
N ALA A 81 12.22 14.53 10.67
CA ALA A 81 12.36 13.36 11.54
C ALA A 81 13.41 13.58 12.64
N THR A 82 14.55 14.22 12.31
CA THR A 82 15.55 14.57 13.33
C THR A 82 15.02 15.59 14.33
N ALA A 83 14.29 16.60 13.88
CA ALA A 83 13.66 17.60 14.74
C ALA A 83 12.60 16.97 15.67
N ALA A 84 11.76 16.07 15.14
CA ALA A 84 10.78 15.34 15.94
C ALA A 84 11.46 14.46 17.01
N ARG A 85 12.56 13.79 16.67
CA ARG A 85 13.33 12.99 17.63
C ARG A 85 13.93 13.85 18.75
N LEU A 86 14.49 15.01 18.42
CA LEU A 86 15.01 15.94 19.43
C LEU A 86 13.91 16.45 20.36
N GLN A 87 12.74 16.80 19.80
CA GLN A 87 11.58 17.22 20.60
C GLN A 87 11.11 16.10 21.53
N GLN A 88 11.02 14.87 21.04
CA GLN A 88 10.64 13.71 21.86
C GLN A 88 11.62 13.52 23.03
N GLN A 89 12.93 13.58 22.77
CA GLN A 89 13.95 13.46 23.82
C GLN A 89 13.83 14.55 24.88
N GLN A 90 13.53 15.80 24.50
CA GLN A 90 13.29 16.87 25.45
C GLN A 90 12.05 16.62 26.31
N VAL A 91 10.96 16.15 25.70
CA VAL A 91 9.73 15.81 26.44
C VAL A 91 10.01 14.67 27.43
N GLU A 92 10.67 13.60 26.99
CA GLU A 92 11.05 12.47 27.86
C GLU A 92 11.95 12.93 29.01
N ALA A 93 12.98 13.75 28.74
CA ALA A 93 13.85 14.30 29.78
C ALA A 93 13.07 15.13 30.81
N SER A 94 12.17 15.99 30.35
CA SER A 94 11.33 16.80 31.26
C SER A 94 10.39 15.94 32.11
N GLN A 95 9.80 14.89 31.53
CA GLN A 95 8.96 13.94 32.27
C GLN A 95 9.78 13.15 33.30
N HIS A 96 10.97 12.69 32.93
CA HIS A 96 11.87 12.00 33.87
C HIS A 96 12.26 12.90 35.04
N GLN A 97 12.60 14.17 34.77
CA GLN A 97 12.91 15.15 35.80
C GLN A 97 11.70 15.40 36.72
N ALA A 98 10.51 15.58 36.16
CA ALA A 98 9.28 15.78 36.93
C ALA A 98 8.97 14.58 37.83
N ARG A 99 9.13 13.35 37.32
CA ARG A 99 8.98 12.12 38.10
C ARG A 99 9.98 12.05 39.25
N TYR A 100 11.24 12.35 38.97
CA TYR A 100 12.29 12.36 40.00
C TYR A 100 11.97 13.36 41.10
N GLN A 101 11.58 14.58 40.74
CA GLN A 101 11.20 15.61 41.71
C GLN A 101 10.01 15.17 42.56
N ALA A 102 8.95 14.62 41.93
CA ALA A 102 7.79 14.12 42.65
C ALA A 102 8.15 12.99 43.63
N THR A 103 9.07 12.10 43.29
CA THR A 103 9.57 11.06 44.21
C THR A 103 10.34 11.66 45.39
N MET A 104 11.15 12.68 45.16
CA MET A 104 11.90 13.36 46.22
C MET A 104 10.98 14.13 47.17
N ASP A 105 9.97 14.82 46.63
CA ASP A 105 8.98 15.55 47.43
C ASP A 105 8.14 14.58 48.26
N LEU A 106 7.69 13.47 47.67
CA LEU A 106 6.98 12.41 48.40
C LEU A 106 7.84 11.83 49.54
N ALA A 107 9.11 11.51 49.29
CA ALA A 107 10.00 10.99 50.33
C ALA A 107 10.24 12.00 51.47
N ARG A 108 10.32 13.30 51.14
CA ARG A 108 10.42 14.37 52.15
C ARG A 108 9.15 14.47 52.98
N ASP A 109 7.99 14.44 52.35
CA ASP A 109 6.70 14.52 53.01
C ASP A 109 6.48 13.30 53.91
N GLU A 110 6.76 12.09 53.42
CA GLU A 110 6.75 10.85 54.20
C GLU A 110 7.66 10.97 55.43
N ALA A 111 8.92 11.37 55.26
CA ALA A 111 9.86 11.55 56.38
C ALA A 111 9.41 12.62 57.39
N THR A 112 8.63 13.61 56.95
CA THR A 112 8.08 14.65 57.82
C THR A 112 6.89 14.11 58.62
N HIS A 113 5.95 13.44 57.96
CA HIS A 113 4.79 12.82 58.61
C HIS A 113 5.22 11.70 59.56
N SER A 114 6.17 10.84 59.19
CA SER A 114 6.72 9.82 60.08
C SER A 114 7.33 10.40 61.35
N ARG A 115 8.01 11.56 61.26
CA ARG A 115 8.56 12.26 62.44
C ARG A 115 7.47 12.83 63.34
N LEU A 116 6.43 13.42 62.75
CA LEU A 116 5.29 13.95 63.51
C LEU A 116 4.53 12.82 64.21
N LEU A 117 4.23 11.74 63.49
CA LEU A 117 3.59 10.55 64.05
C LEU A 117 4.42 9.95 65.19
N ARG A 118 5.74 9.80 65.00
CA ARG A 118 6.62 9.31 66.06
C ARG A 118 6.53 10.20 67.29
N ARG A 119 6.60 11.53 67.15
CA ARG A 119 6.49 12.45 68.30
C ARG A 119 5.15 12.35 69.04
N HIS A 120 4.05 12.15 68.32
CA HIS A 120 2.71 12.11 68.91
C HIS A 120 2.36 10.77 69.56
N TYR A 121 2.85 9.66 69.03
CA TYR A 121 2.49 8.31 69.47
C TYR A 121 3.62 7.58 70.22
N PHE A 122 4.87 7.96 69.97
CA PHE A 122 6.05 7.43 70.65
C PHE A 122 6.74 8.58 71.37
N GLN A 123 6.27 8.91 72.57
CA GLN A 123 7.13 9.62 73.51
C GLN A 123 8.27 8.67 73.88
N GLU A 124 9.52 9.07 73.65
CA GLU A 124 10.69 8.38 74.19
C GLU A 124 10.69 8.57 75.72
N THR A 125 9.83 7.85 76.43
CA THR A 125 9.98 7.64 77.87
C THR A 125 11.05 6.57 78.03
N GLU A 126 12.19 6.94 78.62
CA GLU A 126 13.33 6.03 78.86
C GLU A 126 13.01 4.86 79.80
N GLU A 127 11.78 4.76 80.31
CA GLU A 127 11.26 3.58 81.00
C GLU A 127 10.12 2.98 80.17
N ARG A 128 10.38 1.82 79.55
CA ARG A 128 9.39 1.07 78.78
C ARG A 128 8.46 0.35 79.76
N GLU A 129 7.35 0.98 80.11
CA GLU A 129 6.22 0.31 80.77
C GLU A 129 5.61 -0.72 79.79
N GLU A 130 5.17 -1.88 80.29
CA GLU A 130 4.55 -2.90 79.43
C GLU A 130 3.33 -2.30 78.71
N PRO A 131 3.19 -2.52 77.39
CA PRO A 131 2.14 -1.89 76.61
C PRO A 131 0.78 -2.24 77.18
N THR A 132 -0.06 -1.22 77.34
CA THR A 132 -1.43 -1.41 77.82
C THR A 132 -2.24 -2.20 76.77
N GLU A 133 -3.24 -2.97 77.21
CA GLU A 133 -4.08 -3.78 76.31
C GLU A 133 -4.74 -2.94 75.20
N GLU A 134 -5.05 -1.67 75.49
CA GLU A 134 -5.61 -0.73 74.52
C GLU A 134 -4.59 -0.31 73.44
N GLU A 135 -3.32 -0.14 73.78
CA GLU A 135 -2.24 0.16 72.83
C GLU A 135 -1.97 -1.03 71.91
N SER A 136 -1.94 -2.25 72.46
CA SER A 136 -1.80 -3.48 71.66
C SER A 136 -2.97 -3.67 70.68
N ASN A 137 -4.20 -3.34 71.08
CA ASN A 137 -5.37 -3.42 70.21
C ASN A 137 -5.33 -2.37 69.08
N LYS A 138 -4.84 -1.16 69.38
CA LYS A 138 -4.65 -0.09 68.38
C LYS A 138 -3.55 -0.46 67.38
N GLU A 139 -2.44 -1.02 67.85
CA GLU A 139 -1.36 -1.52 67.00
C GLU A 139 -1.85 -2.66 66.09
N GLY A 140 -2.57 -3.64 66.64
CA GLY A 140 -3.17 -4.72 65.84
C GLY A 140 -4.14 -4.21 64.76
N THR A 141 -4.94 -3.20 65.07
CA THR A 141 -5.83 -2.56 64.09
C THR A 141 -5.03 -1.77 63.04
N GLY A 142 -3.96 -1.09 63.45
CA GLY A 142 -3.04 -0.37 62.55
C GLY A 142 -2.39 -1.29 61.53
N VAL A 143 -1.83 -2.42 62.00
CA VAL A 143 -1.22 -3.44 61.14
C VAL A 143 -2.25 -4.06 60.18
N LEU A 144 -3.48 -4.29 60.62
CA LEU A 144 -4.55 -4.78 59.73
C LEU A 144 -4.88 -3.75 58.64
N MET A 145 -5.04 -2.47 59.00
CA MET A 145 -5.32 -1.39 58.04
C MET A 145 -4.18 -1.21 57.03
N GLU A 146 -2.92 -1.27 57.48
CA GLU A 146 -1.74 -1.20 56.62
C GLU A 146 -1.72 -2.34 55.59
N ASN A 147 -1.92 -3.58 56.05
CA ASN A 147 -1.97 -4.75 55.17
C ASN A 147 -3.11 -4.67 54.15
N MET A 148 -4.29 -4.17 54.57
CA MET A 148 -5.41 -3.95 53.66
C MET A 148 -5.11 -2.86 52.65
N LEU A 149 -4.54 -1.72 53.06
CA LEU A 149 -4.17 -0.63 52.16
C LEU A 149 -3.12 -1.07 51.14
N TYR A 150 -2.10 -1.83 51.56
CA TYR A 150 -1.09 -2.39 50.66
C TYR A 150 -1.74 -3.31 49.61
N THR A 151 -2.63 -4.21 50.05
CA THR A 151 -3.34 -5.13 49.16
C THR A 151 -4.24 -4.37 48.18
N CYS A 152 -5.01 -3.38 48.65
CA CYS A 152 -5.87 -2.54 47.82
C CYS A 152 -5.06 -1.72 46.81
N ASN A 153 -3.93 -1.14 47.22
CA ASN A 153 -3.07 -0.36 46.33
C ASN A 153 -2.45 -1.25 45.24
N TRP A 154 -1.98 -2.44 45.61
CA TRP A 154 -1.47 -3.43 44.67
C TRP A 154 -2.55 -3.86 43.67
N GLN A 155 -3.76 -4.19 44.14
CA GLN A 155 -4.88 -4.54 43.28
C GLN A 155 -5.25 -3.40 42.32
N GLN A 156 -5.26 -2.15 42.79
CA GLN A 156 -5.54 -0.99 41.95
C GLN A 156 -4.49 -0.82 40.85
N ARG A 157 -3.20 -1.01 41.18
CA ARG A 157 -2.10 -0.92 40.22
C ARG A 157 -2.18 -2.03 39.18
N GLU A 158 -2.51 -3.25 39.60
CA GLU A 158 -2.70 -4.39 38.70
C GLU A 158 -3.89 -4.18 37.76
N LEU A 159 -5.02 -3.68 38.27
CA LEU A 159 -6.19 -3.33 37.45
C LEU A 159 -5.86 -2.25 36.41
N LEU A 160 -5.06 -1.25 36.77
CA LEU A 160 -4.61 -0.21 35.83
C LEU A 160 -3.68 -0.78 34.75
N ALA A 161 -2.75 -1.66 35.11
CA ALA A 161 -1.87 -2.34 34.16
C ALA A 161 -2.69 -3.19 33.18
N MET A 162 -3.64 -3.98 33.69
CA MET A 162 -4.52 -4.81 32.86
C MET A 162 -5.39 -3.97 31.92
N ARG A 163 -5.91 -2.83 32.38
CA ARG A 163 -6.64 -1.88 31.53
C ARG A 163 -5.79 -1.38 30.36
N GLN A 164 -4.52 -1.05 30.58
CA GLN A 164 -3.63 -0.62 29.49
C GLN A 164 -3.41 -1.75 28.48
N VAL A 165 -3.24 -2.98 28.95
CA VAL A 165 -3.14 -4.17 28.08
C VAL A 165 -4.41 -4.34 27.24
N PHE A 166 -5.60 -4.19 27.83
CA PHE A 166 -6.86 -4.28 27.09
C PHE A 166 -6.99 -3.19 26.01
N ILE A 167 -6.63 -1.95 26.33
CA ILE A 167 -6.64 -0.86 25.34
C ILE A 167 -5.71 -1.20 24.17
N HIS A 168 -4.51 -1.71 24.44
CA HIS A 168 -3.57 -2.11 23.39
C HIS A 168 -4.15 -3.21 22.48
N HIS A 169 -4.74 -4.26 23.06
CA HIS A 169 -5.38 -5.33 22.30
C HIS A 169 -6.56 -4.82 21.47
N GLU A 170 -7.43 -4.00 22.05
CA GLU A 170 -8.57 -3.41 21.34
C GLU A 170 -8.11 -2.59 20.13
N THR A 171 -7.07 -1.75 20.30
CA THR A 171 -6.52 -0.97 19.19
C THR A 171 -5.93 -1.84 18.08
N THR A 172 -5.26 -2.93 18.45
CA THR A 172 -4.68 -3.89 17.51
C THR A 172 -5.75 -4.65 16.74
N LEU A 173 -6.79 -5.14 17.42
CA LEU A 173 -7.93 -5.80 16.80
C LEU A 173 -8.64 -4.86 15.82
N LYS A 174 -8.91 -3.61 16.21
CA LYS A 174 -9.47 -2.60 15.30
C LYS A 174 -8.61 -2.34 14.07
N ALA A 175 -7.28 -2.40 14.21
CA ALA A 175 -6.37 -2.25 13.07
C ALA A 175 -6.44 -3.47 12.13
N LEU A 176 -6.50 -4.69 12.68
CA LEU A 176 -6.68 -5.92 11.90
C LEU A 176 -8.03 -5.94 11.18
N ASP A 177 -9.12 -5.56 11.85
CA ASP A 177 -10.46 -5.46 11.23
C ASP A 177 -10.46 -4.51 10.03
N LYS A 178 -9.77 -3.37 10.13
CA LYS A 178 -9.60 -2.45 8.98
C LYS A 178 -8.81 -3.09 7.84
N LYS A 179 -7.76 -3.86 8.14
CA LYS A 179 -7.00 -4.60 7.12
C LYS A 179 -7.88 -5.64 6.43
N ILE A 180 -8.66 -6.42 7.19
CA ILE A 180 -9.60 -7.40 6.66
C ILE A 180 -10.63 -6.71 5.75
N ALA A 181 -11.24 -5.61 6.21
CA ALA A 181 -12.21 -4.85 5.42
C ALA A 181 -11.61 -4.30 4.10
N THR A 182 -10.32 -3.97 4.11
CA THR A 182 -9.58 -3.49 2.93
C THR A 182 -9.25 -4.61 1.95
N LEU A 183 -8.89 -5.80 2.46
CA LEU A 183 -8.56 -6.98 1.63
C LEU A 183 -9.80 -7.69 1.09
N GLN A 184 -10.95 -7.59 1.77
CA GLN A 184 -12.20 -8.21 1.34
C GLN A 184 -12.62 -7.90 -0.11
N PRO A 185 -12.61 -6.64 -0.59
CA PRO A 185 -12.94 -6.36 -1.99
C PRO A 185 -11.95 -6.98 -2.97
N GLU A 186 -10.66 -7.04 -2.66
CA GLU A 186 -9.64 -7.68 -3.51
C GLU A 186 -9.86 -9.18 -3.62
N ILE A 187 -10.22 -9.84 -2.52
CA ILE A 187 -10.59 -11.26 -2.53
C ILE A 187 -11.85 -11.48 -3.38
N ASN A 188 -12.85 -10.61 -3.25
CA ASN A 188 -14.09 -10.70 -4.01
C ASN A 188 -13.85 -10.49 -5.52
N THR A 189 -12.99 -9.55 -5.91
CA THR A 189 -12.65 -9.33 -7.33
C THR A 189 -11.86 -10.50 -7.89
N LEU A 190 -10.89 -11.03 -7.13
CA LEU A 190 -10.13 -12.22 -7.54
C LEU A 190 -11.05 -13.43 -7.70
N HIS A 191 -11.99 -13.65 -6.78
CA HIS A 191 -13.00 -14.70 -6.90
C HIS A 191 -13.89 -14.52 -8.14
N ALA A 192 -14.35 -13.29 -8.42
CA ALA A 192 -15.13 -13.00 -9.61
C ALA A 192 -14.36 -13.29 -10.90
N VAL A 193 -13.09 -12.87 -10.97
CA VAL A 193 -12.19 -13.15 -12.10
C VAL A 193 -11.96 -14.65 -12.27
N SER A 194 -11.71 -15.38 -11.17
CA SER A 194 -11.54 -16.83 -11.20
C SER A 194 -12.81 -17.55 -11.68
N SER A 195 -13.98 -17.13 -11.22
CA SER A 195 -15.26 -17.70 -11.66
C SER A 195 -15.54 -17.43 -13.14
N GLN A 196 -15.20 -16.24 -13.63
CA GLN A 196 -15.31 -15.89 -15.04
C GLN A 196 -14.37 -16.76 -15.89
N GLN A 197 -13.13 -16.93 -15.45
CA GLN A 197 -12.15 -17.78 -16.11
C GLN A 197 -12.60 -19.25 -16.17
N GLN A 198 -13.15 -19.78 -15.08
CA GLN A 198 -13.73 -21.13 -15.04
C GLN A 198 -14.83 -21.31 -16.10
N THR A 199 -15.75 -20.33 -16.19
CA THR A 199 -16.86 -20.36 -17.16
C THR A 199 -16.35 -20.37 -18.61
N LEU A 200 -15.32 -19.57 -18.91
CA LEU A 200 -14.72 -19.54 -20.24
C LEU A 200 -14.00 -20.85 -20.58
N ASN A 201 -13.31 -21.46 -19.61
CA ASN A 201 -12.68 -22.77 -19.80
C ASN A 201 -13.71 -23.85 -20.10
N ASP A 202 -14.82 -23.89 -19.36
CA ASP A 202 -15.91 -24.85 -19.59
C ASP A 202 -16.56 -24.66 -20.97
N GLN A 203 -16.72 -23.41 -21.41
CA GLN A 203 -17.21 -23.09 -22.76
C GLN A 203 -16.25 -23.56 -23.85
N LEU A 204 -14.94 -23.34 -23.67
CA LEU A 204 -13.93 -23.80 -24.61
C LEU A 204 -13.93 -25.33 -24.70
N ASP A 205 -13.97 -26.03 -23.57
CA ASP A 205 -14.00 -27.50 -23.51
C ASP A 205 -15.25 -28.06 -24.20
N THR A 206 -16.40 -27.43 -23.98
CA THR A 206 -17.67 -27.79 -24.63
C THR A 206 -17.59 -27.57 -26.15
N ASN A 207 -17.06 -26.42 -26.59
CA ASN A 207 -16.95 -26.10 -28.02
C ASN A 207 -15.99 -27.05 -28.74
N VAL A 208 -14.84 -27.35 -28.13
CA VAL A 208 -13.86 -28.32 -28.65
C VAL A 208 -14.48 -29.71 -28.73
N SER A 209 -15.13 -30.18 -27.67
CA SER A 209 -15.80 -31.48 -27.64
C SER A 209 -16.91 -31.60 -28.69
N MET A 210 -17.74 -30.56 -28.83
CA MET A 210 -18.81 -30.50 -29.83
C MET A 210 -18.24 -30.49 -31.25
N GLY A 211 -17.21 -29.68 -31.53
CA GLY A 211 -16.55 -29.63 -32.83
C GLY A 211 -15.87 -30.94 -33.21
N LEU A 212 -15.19 -31.60 -32.26
CA LEU A 212 -14.59 -32.92 -32.48
C LEU A 212 -15.64 -33.99 -32.77
N ALA A 213 -16.76 -34.00 -32.04
CA ALA A 213 -17.87 -34.92 -32.29
C ALA A 213 -18.49 -34.69 -33.67
N GLN A 214 -18.66 -33.43 -34.07
CA GLN A 214 -19.15 -33.02 -35.38
C GLN A 214 -18.24 -33.47 -36.52
N LEU A 215 -16.93 -33.24 -36.40
CA LEU A 215 -15.92 -33.71 -37.36
C LEU A 215 -15.87 -35.23 -37.44
N SER A 216 -15.99 -35.93 -36.30
CA SER A 216 -16.02 -37.39 -36.24
C SER A 216 -17.28 -37.96 -36.91
N ALA A 217 -18.44 -37.33 -36.72
CA ALA A 217 -19.68 -37.72 -37.37
C ALA A 217 -19.61 -37.52 -38.89
N ALA A 218 -19.07 -36.39 -39.36
CA ALA A 218 -18.89 -36.11 -40.79
C ALA A 218 -17.86 -37.05 -41.46
N ALA A 219 -16.83 -37.47 -40.73
CA ALA A 219 -15.89 -38.50 -41.20
C ALA A 219 -16.54 -39.88 -41.27
N SER A 220 -17.48 -40.20 -40.36
CA SER A 220 -18.18 -41.49 -40.32
C SER A 220 -19.26 -41.65 -41.40
N THR A 221 -19.87 -40.57 -41.88
CA THR A 221 -20.83 -40.60 -43.01
C THR A 221 -20.16 -40.62 -44.39
N GLY A 222 -18.84 -40.42 -44.45
CA GLY A 222 -18.03 -40.48 -45.68
C GLY A 222 -17.67 -41.92 -46.08
N SER A 223 -18.65 -42.68 -46.58
CA SER A 223 -18.37 -43.91 -47.33
C SER A 223 -18.26 -43.60 -48.83
N ALA A 224 -17.08 -43.88 -49.38
CA ALA A 224 -16.75 -43.99 -50.81
C ALA A 224 -17.01 -42.72 -51.65
N VAL A 225 -16.06 -41.79 -51.63
CA VAL A 225 -15.41 -41.22 -52.83
C VAL A 225 -14.30 -40.30 -52.32
N VAL A 226 -13.10 -40.51 -52.86
CA VAL A 226 -11.92 -39.69 -52.63
C VAL A 226 -12.15 -38.35 -53.32
N ASP A 227 -12.69 -37.39 -52.59
CA ASP A 227 -12.43 -35.97 -52.78
C ASP A 227 -12.82 -35.25 -51.49
N TYR A 228 -11.88 -34.50 -50.93
CA TYR A 228 -12.01 -33.78 -49.66
C TYR A 228 -13.30 -32.97 -49.62
N SER A 229 -14.29 -33.48 -48.87
CA SER A 229 -15.65 -32.95 -48.88
C SER A 229 -15.68 -31.49 -48.40
N PRO A 230 -16.28 -30.56 -49.16
CA PRO A 230 -16.46 -29.16 -48.77
C PRO A 230 -17.09 -29.01 -47.38
N THR A 231 -17.89 -29.98 -46.95
CA THR A 231 -18.57 -30.03 -45.67
C THR A 231 -17.62 -30.21 -44.49
N LEU A 232 -16.58 -31.04 -44.62
CA LEU A 232 -15.57 -31.25 -43.57
C LEU A 232 -14.73 -29.98 -43.37
N THR A 233 -14.34 -29.34 -44.48
CA THR A 233 -13.60 -28.07 -44.48
C THR A 233 -14.42 -26.93 -43.89
N ALA A 234 -15.72 -26.87 -44.18
CA ALA A 234 -16.63 -25.88 -43.59
C ALA A 234 -16.78 -26.06 -42.08
N GLN A 235 -16.86 -27.31 -41.61
CA GLN A 235 -17.01 -27.64 -40.19
C GLN A 235 -15.72 -27.38 -39.39
N ALA A 236 -14.55 -27.65 -39.98
CA ALA A 236 -13.26 -27.29 -39.38
C ALA A 236 -13.10 -25.77 -39.23
N LYS A 237 -13.49 -24.99 -40.25
CA LYS A 237 -13.50 -23.52 -40.18
C LYS A 237 -14.45 -22.99 -39.10
N GLN A 238 -15.62 -23.61 -38.95
CA GLN A 238 -16.58 -23.23 -37.92
C GLN A 238 -16.02 -23.45 -36.50
N LEU A 239 -15.33 -24.58 -36.26
CA LEU A 239 -14.67 -24.84 -34.98
C LEU A 239 -13.54 -23.82 -34.72
N GLU A 240 -12.74 -23.51 -35.73
CA GLU A 240 -11.68 -22.50 -35.65
C GLU A 240 -12.24 -21.11 -35.32
N GLU A 241 -13.35 -20.70 -35.95
CA GLU A 241 -14.04 -19.44 -35.64
C GLU A 241 -14.59 -19.39 -34.21
N GLN A 242 -15.16 -20.50 -33.71
CA GLN A 242 -15.65 -20.57 -32.32
C GLN A 242 -14.52 -20.52 -31.29
N ILE A 243 -13.40 -21.19 -31.55
CA ILE A 243 -12.20 -21.11 -30.70
C ILE A 243 -11.64 -19.69 -30.73
N ASN A 244 -11.51 -19.09 -31.90
CA ASN A 244 -11.02 -17.71 -32.05
C ASN A 244 -11.93 -16.70 -31.36
N HIS A 245 -13.25 -16.92 -31.36
CA HIS A 245 -14.20 -16.07 -30.63
C HIS A 245 -14.02 -16.15 -29.10
N VAL A 246 -13.82 -17.35 -28.55
CA VAL A 246 -13.56 -17.55 -27.11
C VAL A 246 -12.17 -17.01 -26.72
N VAL A 247 -11.16 -17.17 -27.56
CA VAL A 247 -9.83 -16.59 -27.34
C VAL A 247 -9.88 -15.06 -27.40
N ALA A 248 -10.67 -14.48 -28.30
CA ALA A 248 -10.87 -13.03 -28.36
C ALA A 248 -11.64 -12.49 -27.14
N SER A 249 -12.60 -13.25 -26.61
CA SER A 249 -13.35 -12.88 -25.39
C SER A 249 -12.49 -12.97 -24.12
N HIS A 250 -11.36 -13.69 -24.17
CA HIS A 250 -10.34 -13.75 -23.13
C HIS A 250 -9.57 -12.41 -22.95
N GLY A 251 -9.67 -11.49 -23.91
CA GLY A 251 -9.00 -10.19 -23.85
C GLY A 251 -7.46 -10.30 -23.77
N ASP A 252 -6.79 -9.22 -23.40
CA ASP A 252 -5.34 -9.18 -23.27
C ASP A 252 -4.90 -10.04 -22.07
N ILE A 253 -4.43 -11.25 -22.34
CA ILE A 253 -3.98 -12.25 -21.34
C ILE A 253 -2.87 -11.66 -20.45
N SER A 254 -2.13 -10.65 -20.94
CA SER A 254 -1.12 -9.92 -20.15
C SER A 254 -1.69 -9.15 -18.96
N LYS A 255 -2.99 -8.84 -18.95
CA LYS A 255 -3.69 -8.21 -17.80
C LYS A 255 -3.96 -9.20 -16.67
N PHE A 256 -3.82 -10.50 -16.90
CA PHE A 256 -3.90 -11.54 -15.87
C PHE A 256 -2.52 -11.86 -15.26
N ALA A 257 -1.50 -11.05 -15.55
CA ALA A 257 -0.19 -11.19 -14.94
C ALA A 257 -0.33 -11.18 -13.41
N GLY A 258 -0.09 -12.36 -12.84
CA GLY A 258 -0.02 -12.74 -11.44
C GLY A 258 -0.44 -11.69 -10.42
N ALA A 259 -1.52 -11.99 -9.69
CA ALA A 259 -1.69 -11.48 -8.34
C ALA A 259 -0.36 -11.67 -7.60
N SER A 260 0.37 -10.58 -7.39
CA SER A 260 1.58 -10.58 -6.57
C SER A 260 1.17 -11.19 -5.25
N THR A 261 1.77 -12.34 -4.99
CA THR A 261 1.45 -13.19 -3.86
C THR A 261 1.44 -12.34 -2.60
N ILE A 262 0.32 -12.34 -1.88
CA ILE A 262 0.12 -11.68 -0.56
C ILE A 262 1.04 -12.31 0.53
N SER A 263 2.11 -12.99 0.12
CA SER A 263 3.05 -13.72 0.98
C SER A 263 4.20 -12.85 1.50
N ASN A 264 4.26 -11.55 1.16
CA ASN A 264 5.37 -10.66 1.54
C ASN A 264 5.00 -9.62 2.63
N GLN A 265 3.84 -9.73 3.29
CA GLN A 265 3.40 -8.73 4.29
C GLN A 265 2.86 -9.32 5.61
N LEU A 266 3.15 -10.59 5.90
CA LEU A 266 3.01 -11.18 7.24
C LEU A 266 4.37 -11.19 7.94
#